data_AF-A0A0F2R2K7-F1
#
_entry.id   AF-A0A0F2R2K7-F1
#
_cell.length_a   1.000
_cell.length_b   1.000
_cell.length_c   1.000
_cell.angle_alpha   90.00
_cell.angle_beta   90.00
_cell.angle_gamma   90.00
#
_symmetry.space_group_name_H-M   'P 1'
#
loop_
_entity.id
_entity.type
_entity.pdbx_description
1 polymer ?
#
loop_
_entity_poly.entity_id
_entity_poly.type
_entity_poly.pdbx_seq_one_letter_code
_entity_poly.pdbx_strand_id
1 'polypeptide(L)'
;MNRILAISIVLLMLANCSGSGSSSNDNVTGATPSGAFWCTVTVSAPECIPVEGAPGVEVCGSKEVKQVEIVEESTAEILGMCSFDAGDTAMTGTVPSGYRFWCERFATDGGTQIKVSSNQANLPKIHVYWGSTDGSTGGILYEEYAQPSGLNGPDGTVYTDPYEEVSFTFAGYKKLVFHAKDKDYAFMQDKALQPLRDAGYEASMTYSADTAEVSVYDTLDGRAKMTENTLHREGWKVKEGETKGNLGTYEYAPSLQIGATPIFVTDILTANEKQVSGKILVTRDHEDVEDAVVRVNGVAVSHAGGGLYDLATADLSGGPGTTFTIDVTTTDPEDNRSLTFSCPPAIEFSSPSAGSTVTPGNTTVSWSPGIPYDHAMRIAGGAILGNYACYTQATGNEVTAIGHGADFITLSAGQTSQSMDLDECKRYLLEVQYPGERVFDQDEDDPYAFGIGYCTVRHRIWLYGPD
;
A
#
# COMPACT_ATOMS: atom_id res chain seq x y z
N MET A 1 61.60 16.34 33.23
CA MET A 1 61.23 14.96 33.63
C MET A 1 59.84 14.70 33.08
N ASN A 2 59.73 14.19 31.84
CA ASN A 2 59.56 12.78 31.45
C ASN A 2 58.23 12.10 31.84
N ARG A 3 57.45 11.77 30.79
CA ARG A 3 56.60 10.56 30.56
C ARG A 3 55.23 10.51 31.26
N ILE A 4 54.11 10.03 30.69
CA ILE A 4 53.79 9.22 29.49
C ILE A 4 52.28 9.32 29.15
N LEU A 5 51.94 9.07 27.87
CA LEU A 5 50.61 8.85 27.24
C LEU A 5 49.66 7.88 27.98
N ALA A 6 48.34 8.08 27.82
CA ALA A 6 47.35 7.00 27.80
C ALA A 6 46.18 7.32 26.85
N ILE A 7 46.14 6.60 25.72
CA ILE A 7 45.03 6.48 24.77
C ILE A 7 44.04 5.46 25.35
N SER A 8 42.75 5.79 25.41
CA SER A 8 41.71 4.84 25.83
C SER A 8 41.19 4.05 24.64
N ILE A 9 41.27 2.74 24.82
CA ILE A 9 40.91 1.64 23.93
C ILE A 9 39.40 1.39 24.00
N VAL A 10 38.73 1.36 22.84
CA VAL A 10 37.39 0.78 22.70
C VAL A 10 37.55 -0.73 22.59
N LEU A 11 36.93 -1.44 23.54
CA LEU A 11 36.87 -2.91 23.59
C LEU A 11 36.09 -3.44 22.38
N LEU A 12 36.80 -4.01 21.40
CA LEU A 12 36.28 -5.11 20.60
C LEU A 12 36.26 -6.35 21.50
N MET A 13 35.08 -6.90 21.79
CA MET A 13 34.97 -8.24 22.33
C MET A 13 35.22 -9.26 21.22
N LEU A 14 36.48 -9.68 21.11
CA LEU A 14 36.87 -10.95 20.51
C LEU A 14 36.48 -12.07 21.49
N ALA A 15 35.36 -12.74 21.22
CA ALA A 15 35.19 -14.12 21.64
C ALA A 15 35.70 -15.01 20.51
N ASN A 16 36.87 -15.62 20.73
CA ASN A 16 37.37 -16.75 19.96
C ASN A 16 36.30 -17.83 19.87
N CYS A 17 35.70 -18.00 18.69
CA CYS A 17 35.43 -19.35 18.17
C CYS A 17 36.41 -19.59 17.03
N SER A 18 37.50 -20.25 17.39
CA SER A 18 38.41 -20.91 16.47
C SER A 18 37.68 -22.09 15.80
N GLY A 19 36.83 -21.81 14.82
CA GLY A 19 36.54 -22.73 13.73
C GLY A 19 37.17 -22.08 12.50
N SER A 20 38.30 -22.54 11.99
CA SER A 20 38.33 -23.66 11.04
C SER A 20 36.98 -23.84 10.32
N GLY A 21 36.50 -22.77 9.68
CA GLY A 21 35.43 -22.83 8.69
C GLY A 21 35.97 -23.58 7.48
N SER A 22 36.05 -24.90 7.61
CA SER A 22 36.01 -25.81 6.48
C SER A 22 34.76 -25.43 5.69
N SER A 23 34.92 -24.71 4.59
CA SER A 23 33.94 -24.73 3.52
C SER A 23 33.86 -26.19 3.08
N SER A 24 32.94 -26.95 3.68
CA SER A 24 32.58 -28.26 3.19
C SER A 24 31.98 -28.03 1.81
N ASN A 25 32.84 -28.11 0.78
CA ASN A 25 32.42 -28.35 -0.58
C ASN A 25 31.74 -29.72 -0.58
N ASP A 26 30.43 -29.72 -0.36
CA ASP A 26 29.60 -30.87 -0.65
C ASP A 26 29.60 -31.04 -2.18
N ASN A 27 30.62 -31.74 -2.67
CA ASN A 27 30.83 -32.15 -4.06
C ASN A 27 29.79 -33.19 -4.52
N VAL A 28 28.53 -32.99 -4.17
CA VAL A 28 27.42 -33.85 -4.60
C VAL A 28 26.91 -33.28 -5.91
N THR A 29 27.24 -33.89 -7.05
CA THR A 29 26.68 -33.53 -8.36
C THR A 29 25.16 -33.74 -8.36
N GLY A 30 24.40 -32.70 -8.01
CA GLY A 30 22.95 -32.69 -8.04
C GLY A 30 22.43 -32.17 -9.38
N ALA A 31 21.47 -32.87 -9.98
CA ALA A 31 20.78 -32.36 -11.18
C ALA A 31 20.08 -31.03 -10.87
N THR A 32 20.09 -30.11 -11.84
CA THR A 32 19.32 -28.86 -11.77
C THR A 32 17.84 -29.19 -11.54
N PRO A 33 17.19 -28.58 -10.54
CA PRO A 33 15.80 -28.87 -10.24
C PRO A 33 14.88 -28.51 -11.41
N SER A 34 13.82 -29.29 -11.60
CA SER A 34 12.74 -28.93 -12.50
C SER A 34 12.07 -27.66 -11.99
N GLY A 35 11.81 -26.69 -12.88
CA GLY A 35 11.20 -25.42 -12.47
C GLY A 35 12.20 -24.31 -12.12
N ALA A 36 13.49 -24.48 -12.43
CA ALA A 36 14.51 -23.47 -12.15
C ALA A 36 14.53 -22.35 -13.20
N PHE A 37 14.80 -21.14 -12.72
CA PHE A 37 15.23 -20.02 -13.56
C PHE A 37 16.68 -20.23 -14.00
N TRP A 38 17.07 -19.66 -15.14
CA TRP A 38 18.46 -19.71 -15.60
C TRP A 38 18.86 -18.53 -16.47
N CYS A 39 20.14 -18.19 -16.43
CA CYS A 39 20.75 -17.20 -17.31
C CYS A 39 22.08 -17.73 -17.86
N THR A 40 22.53 -17.16 -18.98
CA THR A 40 23.82 -17.50 -19.60
C THR A 40 24.64 -16.26 -19.89
N VAL A 41 25.95 -16.38 -19.71
CA VAL A 41 26.94 -15.41 -20.18
C VAL A 41 28.01 -16.14 -20.99
N THR A 42 28.61 -15.46 -21.95
CA THR A 42 29.79 -15.97 -22.65
C THR A 42 30.95 -15.04 -22.34
N VAL A 43 32.04 -15.61 -21.82
CA VAL A 43 33.28 -14.89 -21.52
C VAL A 43 34.38 -15.35 -22.48
N SER A 44 35.20 -14.40 -22.93
CA SER A 44 36.29 -14.66 -23.86
C SER A 44 37.54 -15.04 -23.08
N ALA A 45 38.20 -16.13 -23.47
CA ALA A 45 39.43 -16.53 -22.80
C ALA A 45 40.54 -15.50 -23.08
N PRO A 46 41.21 -14.94 -22.06
CA PRO A 46 42.28 -13.99 -22.30
C PRO A 46 43.46 -14.70 -22.98
N GLU A 47 44.01 -14.13 -24.07
CA GLU A 47 45.11 -14.77 -24.81
C GLU A 47 46.38 -14.90 -23.96
N CYS A 48 46.86 -13.79 -23.40
CA CYS A 48 47.99 -13.71 -22.48
C CYS A 48 47.61 -12.82 -21.30
N ILE A 49 48.02 -13.19 -20.08
CA ILE A 49 47.75 -12.40 -18.87
C ILE A 49 49.08 -11.85 -18.35
N PRO A 50 49.23 -10.53 -18.17
CA PRO A 50 50.43 -9.95 -17.59
C PRO A 50 50.58 -10.37 -16.11
N VAL A 51 51.81 -10.70 -15.70
CA VAL A 51 52.10 -11.03 -14.30
C VAL A 51 52.25 -9.75 -13.49
N GLU A 52 51.43 -9.60 -12.45
CA GLU A 52 51.49 -8.46 -11.56
C GLU A 52 52.88 -8.36 -10.90
N GLY A 53 53.49 -7.16 -10.95
CA GLY A 53 54.82 -6.92 -10.38
C GLY A 53 56.01 -7.38 -11.25
N ALA A 54 55.78 -7.97 -12.42
CA ALA A 54 56.84 -8.38 -13.35
C ALA A 54 56.60 -7.80 -14.77
N PRO A 55 57.02 -6.55 -15.03
CA PRO A 55 56.82 -5.90 -16.33
C PRO A 55 57.41 -6.71 -17.49
N GLY A 56 56.59 -7.02 -18.51
CA GLY A 56 56.99 -7.77 -19.69
C GLY A 56 56.96 -9.29 -19.55
N VAL A 57 56.49 -9.82 -18.42
CA VAL A 57 56.22 -11.25 -18.23
C VAL A 57 54.72 -11.50 -18.36
N GLU A 58 54.35 -12.41 -19.25
CA GLU A 58 52.96 -12.80 -19.47
C GLU A 58 52.79 -14.32 -19.34
N VAL A 59 51.67 -14.75 -18.77
CA VAL A 59 51.22 -16.14 -18.79
C VAL A 59 50.36 -16.33 -20.04
N CYS A 60 51.01 -16.86 -21.06
CA CYS A 60 50.38 -17.30 -22.29
C CYS A 60 50.16 -18.83 -22.21
N GLY A 61 48.94 -19.28 -22.52
CA GLY A 61 48.59 -20.69 -22.43
C GLY A 61 47.08 -20.90 -22.35
N SER A 62 46.66 -22.15 -22.50
CA SER A 62 45.26 -22.55 -22.36
C SER A 62 44.77 -22.25 -20.95
N LYS A 63 43.62 -21.59 -20.85
CA LYS A 63 42.98 -21.20 -19.60
C LYS A 63 41.56 -21.75 -19.57
N GLU A 64 41.08 -21.99 -18.36
CA GLU A 64 39.71 -22.41 -18.11
C GLU A 64 39.14 -21.65 -16.91
N VAL A 65 37.81 -21.55 -16.86
CA VAL A 65 37.09 -20.96 -15.73
C VAL A 65 37.13 -21.93 -14.56
N LYS A 66 37.89 -21.62 -13.51
CA LYS A 66 38.01 -22.47 -12.32
C LYS A 66 36.91 -22.22 -11.30
N GLN A 67 36.40 -21.00 -11.26
CA GLN A 67 35.42 -20.59 -10.27
C GLN A 67 34.55 -19.46 -10.81
N VAL A 68 33.30 -19.41 -10.37
CA VAL A 68 32.43 -18.26 -10.53
C VAL A 68 31.80 -17.86 -9.20
N GLU A 69 31.75 -16.57 -8.93
CA GLU A 69 30.93 -15.99 -7.88
C GLU A 69 29.65 -15.40 -8.50
N ILE A 70 28.55 -15.64 -7.81
CA ILE A 70 27.22 -15.16 -8.18
C ILE A 70 26.95 -13.94 -7.32
N VAL A 71 26.88 -12.78 -7.94
CA VAL A 71 26.82 -11.49 -7.24
C VAL A 71 25.48 -10.82 -7.48
N GLU A 72 24.81 -10.42 -6.40
CA GLU A 72 23.67 -9.50 -6.48
C GLU A 72 24.21 -8.08 -6.71
N GLU A 73 24.11 -7.59 -7.95
CA GLU A 73 24.74 -6.33 -8.35
C GLU A 73 24.23 -5.14 -7.53
N SER A 74 22.94 -5.15 -7.15
CA SER A 74 22.31 -4.03 -6.46
C SER A 74 22.78 -3.85 -5.01
N THR A 75 23.17 -4.93 -4.34
CA THR A 75 23.63 -4.92 -2.95
C THR A 75 25.13 -5.24 -2.81
N ALA A 76 25.78 -5.55 -3.93
CA ALA A 76 27.15 -6.09 -4.01
C ALA A 76 27.37 -7.37 -3.18
N GLU A 77 26.30 -8.10 -2.86
CA GLU A 77 26.37 -9.33 -2.09
C GLU A 77 26.86 -10.50 -2.95
N ILE A 78 27.81 -11.28 -2.44
CA ILE A 78 28.16 -12.58 -3.02
C ILE A 78 27.12 -13.60 -2.52
N LEU A 79 26.18 -13.95 -3.39
CA LEU A 79 25.12 -14.91 -3.10
C LEU A 79 25.66 -16.33 -2.97
N GLY A 80 26.75 -16.64 -3.68
CA GLY A 80 27.41 -17.93 -3.60
C GLY A 80 28.54 -18.08 -4.60
N MET A 81 29.27 -19.18 -4.45
CA MET A 81 30.45 -19.49 -5.24
C MET A 81 30.37 -20.92 -5.76
N CYS A 82 30.60 -21.09 -7.05
CA CYS A 82 30.69 -22.37 -7.74
C CYS A 82 32.15 -22.61 -8.14
N SER A 83 32.81 -23.59 -7.53
CA SER A 83 34.15 -24.02 -7.91
C SER A 83 34.07 -25.24 -8.83
N PHE A 84 34.62 -25.12 -10.03
CA PHE A 84 34.69 -26.20 -11.01
C PHE A 84 36.00 -26.95 -10.77
N ASP A 85 35.90 -28.13 -10.15
CA ASP A 85 37.04 -29.04 -9.97
C ASP A 85 37.46 -29.63 -11.33
N ALA A 86 37.46 -30.96 -11.48
CA ALA A 86 37.78 -31.62 -12.75
C ALA A 86 36.57 -31.71 -13.70
N GLY A 87 35.43 -31.11 -13.35
CA GLY A 87 34.17 -31.23 -14.09
C GLY A 87 33.60 -29.90 -14.55
N ASP A 88 32.57 -29.98 -15.39
CA ASP A 88 31.92 -28.81 -16.01
C ASP A 88 30.64 -28.36 -15.28
N THR A 89 30.33 -29.00 -14.16
CA THR A 89 29.18 -28.68 -13.32
C THR A 89 29.65 -28.44 -11.90
N ALA A 90 29.16 -27.37 -11.30
CA ALA A 90 29.41 -27.01 -9.90
C ALA A 90 28.11 -26.47 -9.29
N MET A 91 28.06 -26.42 -7.96
CA MET A 91 26.94 -25.85 -7.23
C MET A 91 27.41 -25.18 -5.96
N THR A 92 26.66 -24.18 -5.51
CA THR A 92 26.94 -23.52 -4.25
C THR A 92 26.58 -24.44 -3.08
N GLY A 93 27.28 -24.26 -1.96
CA GLY A 93 26.78 -24.76 -0.68
C GLY A 93 25.39 -24.20 -0.36
N THR A 94 24.68 -24.83 0.58
CA THR A 94 23.43 -24.27 1.07
C THR A 94 23.77 -23.06 1.96
N VAL A 95 23.41 -21.87 1.51
CA VAL A 95 23.59 -20.63 2.27
C VAL A 95 22.42 -20.51 3.27
N PRO A 96 22.58 -19.86 4.44
CA PRO A 96 21.44 -19.43 5.26
C PRO A 96 20.34 -18.80 4.38
N SER A 97 19.07 -19.09 4.66
CA SER A 97 17.85 -18.88 3.83
C SER A 97 17.53 -19.91 2.72
N GLY A 98 18.30 -20.99 2.59
CA GLY A 98 17.83 -22.23 1.93
C GLY A 98 17.80 -22.20 0.40
N TYR A 99 18.47 -21.23 -0.22
CA TYR A 99 18.66 -21.16 -1.66
C TYR A 99 19.96 -21.83 -2.11
N ARG A 100 20.08 -22.06 -3.42
CA ARG A 100 21.23 -22.71 -4.04
C ARG A 100 21.32 -22.36 -5.52
N PHE A 101 22.54 -22.29 -6.04
CA PHE A 101 22.78 -22.09 -7.47
C PHE A 101 23.52 -23.30 -8.06
N TRP A 102 23.18 -23.60 -9.31
CA TRP A 102 23.82 -24.60 -10.16
C TRP A 102 24.53 -23.88 -11.29
N CYS A 103 25.81 -24.14 -11.46
CA CYS A 103 26.64 -23.53 -12.47
C CYS A 103 27.13 -24.63 -13.44
N GLU A 104 26.92 -24.41 -14.72
CA GLU A 104 27.43 -25.25 -15.81
C GLU A 104 28.35 -24.41 -16.69
N ARG A 105 29.47 -24.96 -17.14
CA ARG A 105 30.36 -24.31 -18.11
C ARG A 105 30.43 -25.14 -19.40
N PHE A 106 30.44 -24.46 -20.53
CA PHE A 106 30.52 -25.05 -21.85
C PHE A 106 31.64 -24.38 -22.63
N ALA A 107 32.57 -25.17 -23.16
CA ALA A 107 33.58 -24.65 -24.06
C ALA A 107 32.93 -24.07 -25.33
N THR A 108 33.36 -22.88 -25.74
CA THR A 108 32.93 -22.24 -26.99
C THR A 108 34.16 -21.80 -27.79
N ASP A 109 33.99 -21.51 -29.08
CA ASP A 109 35.07 -20.97 -29.91
C ASP A 109 35.61 -19.66 -29.30
N GLY A 110 36.84 -19.68 -28.79
CA GLY A 110 37.49 -18.52 -28.19
C GLY A 110 37.06 -18.16 -26.76
N GLY A 111 36.28 -19.00 -26.07
CA GLY A 111 35.76 -18.64 -24.75
C GLY A 111 35.08 -19.76 -23.98
N THR A 112 34.31 -19.37 -22.97
CA THR A 112 33.50 -20.27 -22.15
C THR A 112 32.12 -19.65 -21.95
N GLN A 113 31.07 -20.42 -22.25
CA GLN A 113 29.71 -20.08 -21.85
C GLN A 113 29.47 -20.61 -20.44
N ILE A 114 28.96 -19.76 -19.56
CA ILE A 114 28.58 -20.10 -18.20
C ILE A 114 27.07 -20.00 -18.12
N LYS A 115 26.42 -21.06 -17.65
CA LYS A 115 25.00 -21.09 -17.33
C LYS A 115 24.84 -21.17 -15.82
N VAL A 116 24.04 -20.27 -15.25
CA VAL A 116 23.69 -20.28 -13.84
C VAL A 116 22.19 -20.52 -13.73
N SER A 117 21.79 -21.46 -12.86
CA SER A 117 20.39 -21.81 -12.61
C SER A 117 20.08 -21.75 -11.12
N SER A 118 18.84 -21.39 -10.76
CA SER A 118 18.36 -21.33 -9.37
C SER A 118 16.84 -21.44 -9.31
N ASN A 119 16.30 -21.84 -8.16
CA ASN A 119 14.85 -21.73 -7.88
C ASN A 119 14.45 -20.29 -7.55
N GLN A 120 15.43 -19.41 -7.28
CA GLN A 120 15.24 -17.99 -7.03
C GLN A 120 15.45 -17.22 -8.33
N ALA A 121 14.64 -16.20 -8.54
CA ALA A 121 14.59 -15.42 -9.78
C ALA A 121 15.64 -14.29 -9.80
N ASN A 122 16.80 -14.46 -9.17
CA ASN A 122 17.87 -13.46 -9.24
C ASN A 122 18.41 -13.37 -10.68
N LEU A 123 18.72 -12.15 -11.14
CA LEU A 123 19.50 -11.90 -12.36
C LEU A 123 20.92 -11.44 -11.95
N PRO A 124 21.80 -12.39 -11.59
CA PRO A 124 23.07 -12.06 -10.97
C PRO A 124 24.08 -11.52 -11.97
N LYS A 125 25.03 -10.75 -11.45
CA LYS A 125 26.31 -10.49 -12.10
C LYS A 125 27.24 -11.67 -11.83
N ILE A 126 27.91 -12.16 -12.86
CA ILE A 126 28.81 -13.32 -12.75
C ILE A 126 30.24 -12.81 -12.69
N HIS A 127 30.92 -13.06 -11.57
CA HIS A 127 32.34 -12.78 -11.42
C HIS A 127 33.14 -14.06 -11.68
N VAL A 128 33.94 -14.05 -12.74
CA VAL A 128 34.58 -15.23 -13.32
C VAL A 128 36.06 -15.24 -12.98
N TYR A 129 36.56 -16.37 -12.51
CA TYR A 129 37.95 -16.58 -12.18
C TYR A 129 38.59 -17.62 -13.10
N TRP A 130 39.60 -17.17 -13.85
CA TRP A 130 40.35 -17.99 -14.79
C TRP A 130 41.59 -18.58 -14.14
N GLY A 131 41.89 -19.84 -14.45
CA GLY A 131 43.12 -20.52 -14.05
C GLY A 131 43.78 -21.29 -15.20
N SER A 132 44.98 -21.81 -14.97
CA SER A 132 45.65 -22.65 -15.96
C SER A 132 44.98 -24.01 -16.10
N THR A 133 44.93 -24.53 -17.33
CA THR A 133 44.36 -25.85 -17.63
C THR A 133 45.30 -26.99 -17.22
N ASP A 134 46.61 -26.74 -17.19
CA ASP A 134 47.65 -27.76 -16.93
C ASP A 134 48.02 -27.91 -15.44
N GLY A 135 47.40 -27.11 -14.56
CA GLY A 135 47.68 -27.09 -13.13
C GLY A 135 49.08 -26.58 -12.75
N SER A 136 49.86 -26.04 -13.69
CA SER A 136 51.24 -25.57 -13.46
C SER A 136 51.30 -24.35 -12.53
N THR A 137 50.26 -23.52 -12.56
CA THR A 137 49.97 -22.46 -11.62
C THR A 137 48.64 -22.78 -10.96
N GLY A 138 48.65 -23.41 -9.78
CA GLY A 138 47.44 -23.84 -9.07
C GLY A 138 46.54 -22.71 -8.55
N GLY A 139 46.69 -21.48 -9.05
CA GLY A 139 45.98 -20.29 -8.60
C GLY A 139 45.17 -19.61 -9.70
N ILE A 140 44.31 -18.70 -9.29
CA ILE A 140 43.61 -17.76 -10.17
C ILE A 140 44.64 -16.85 -10.85
N LEU A 141 44.47 -16.67 -12.15
CA LEU A 141 45.35 -15.85 -13.00
C LEU A 141 44.71 -14.54 -13.42
N TYR A 142 43.39 -14.54 -13.65
CA TYR A 142 42.65 -13.38 -14.16
C TYR A 142 41.20 -13.46 -13.71
N GLU A 143 40.59 -12.29 -13.53
CA GLU A 143 39.20 -12.14 -13.12
C GLU A 143 38.46 -11.18 -14.06
N GLU A 144 37.19 -11.45 -14.33
CA GLU A 144 36.32 -10.55 -15.08
C GLU A 144 34.87 -10.66 -14.62
N TYR A 145 34.09 -9.63 -14.90
CA TYR A 145 32.65 -9.62 -14.63
C TYR A 145 31.86 -9.72 -15.93
N ALA A 146 30.84 -10.56 -15.94
CA ALA A 146 29.88 -10.69 -17.02
C ALA A 146 28.45 -10.51 -16.50
N GLN A 147 27.65 -9.73 -17.22
CA GLN A 147 26.25 -9.49 -16.89
C GLN A 147 25.35 -10.21 -17.91
N PRO A 148 24.46 -11.13 -17.48
CA PRO A 148 23.46 -11.69 -18.36
C PRO A 148 22.44 -10.62 -18.79
N SER A 149 21.92 -10.75 -20.02
CA SER A 149 20.94 -9.79 -20.58
C SER A 149 19.51 -10.03 -20.11
N GLY A 150 19.23 -11.15 -19.45
CA GLY A 150 17.92 -11.50 -18.93
C GLY A 150 17.92 -12.86 -18.25
N LEU A 151 16.84 -13.13 -17.53
CA LEU A 151 16.60 -14.38 -16.81
C LEU A 151 15.53 -15.18 -17.53
N ASN A 152 15.81 -16.43 -17.85
CA ASN A 152 14.82 -17.34 -18.43
C ASN A 152 14.02 -17.99 -17.31
N GLY A 153 12.70 -17.86 -17.39
CA GLY A 153 11.76 -18.55 -16.53
C GLY A 153 11.59 -20.03 -16.88
N PRO A 154 10.98 -20.81 -15.97
CA PRO A 154 10.70 -22.22 -16.20
C PRO A 154 9.74 -22.50 -17.36
N ASP A 155 8.92 -21.51 -17.70
CA ASP A 155 7.97 -21.50 -18.80
C ASP A 155 8.59 -21.09 -20.15
N GLY A 156 9.87 -20.69 -20.15
CA GLY A 156 10.59 -20.17 -21.32
C GLY A 156 10.45 -18.66 -21.52
N THR A 157 9.74 -17.94 -20.65
CA THR A 157 9.66 -16.48 -20.69
C THR A 157 11.01 -15.86 -20.32
N VAL A 158 11.41 -14.76 -20.96
CA VAL A 158 12.65 -14.03 -20.63
C VAL A 158 12.32 -12.74 -19.91
N TYR A 159 12.80 -12.61 -18.67
CA TYR A 159 12.63 -11.45 -17.80
C TYR A 159 13.88 -10.58 -17.83
N THR A 160 13.74 -9.33 -18.27
CA THR A 160 14.83 -8.34 -18.24
C THR A 160 14.99 -7.69 -16.87
N ASP A 161 13.92 -7.63 -16.09
CA ASP A 161 13.92 -7.22 -14.69
C ASP A 161 12.96 -8.12 -13.88
N PRO A 162 13.43 -9.29 -13.41
CA PRO A 162 12.57 -10.21 -12.67
C PRO A 162 12.13 -9.64 -11.31
N TYR A 163 12.80 -8.61 -10.77
CA TYR A 163 12.62 -8.14 -9.40
C TYR A 163 11.34 -7.32 -9.17
N GLU A 164 10.62 -6.95 -10.24
CA GLU A 164 9.28 -6.35 -10.18
C GLU A 164 8.17 -7.39 -9.98
N GLU A 165 8.46 -8.67 -10.16
CA GLU A 165 7.47 -9.74 -10.02
C GLU A 165 7.22 -10.07 -8.55
N VAL A 166 6.07 -9.67 -8.04
CA VAL A 166 5.62 -9.88 -6.65
C VAL A 166 5.63 -11.35 -6.24
N SER A 167 5.28 -12.23 -7.19
CA SER A 167 5.16 -13.67 -6.93
C SER A 167 6.50 -14.41 -6.88
N PHE A 168 7.59 -13.76 -7.30
CA PHE A 168 8.90 -14.39 -7.37
C PHE A 168 9.65 -14.33 -6.05
N THR A 169 10.59 -15.26 -5.91
CA THR A 169 11.48 -15.35 -4.75
C THR A 169 12.91 -15.02 -5.14
N PHE A 170 13.66 -14.40 -4.24
CA PHE A 170 15.00 -13.88 -4.50
C PHE A 170 15.94 -14.16 -3.34
N ALA A 171 17.09 -14.74 -3.65
CA ALA A 171 18.20 -14.93 -2.72
C ALA A 171 18.82 -13.58 -2.32
N GLY A 172 19.57 -13.61 -1.21
CA GLY A 172 20.30 -12.45 -0.68
C GLY A 172 19.44 -11.52 0.19
N TYR A 173 20.09 -10.69 0.98
CA TYR A 173 19.40 -9.70 1.81
C TYR A 173 18.78 -8.60 0.94
N LYS A 174 17.73 -7.95 1.45
CA LYS A 174 17.12 -6.78 0.82
C LYS A 174 17.63 -5.52 1.50
N LYS A 175 18.10 -4.55 0.70
CA LYS A 175 18.50 -3.24 1.19
C LYS A 175 17.39 -2.25 0.81
N LEU A 176 16.75 -1.65 1.80
CA LEU A 176 15.64 -0.72 1.61
C LEU A 176 16.09 0.65 2.12
N VAL A 177 16.17 1.64 1.24
CA VAL A 177 16.62 3.00 1.55
C VAL A 177 15.40 3.90 1.56
N PHE A 178 15.17 4.58 2.68
CA PHE A 178 14.01 5.41 2.92
C PHE A 178 14.42 6.87 3.08
N HIS A 179 13.84 7.74 2.27
CA HIS A 179 14.03 9.18 2.33
C HIS A 179 12.76 9.86 2.83
N ALA A 180 12.87 10.54 3.97
CA ALA A 180 11.78 11.36 4.51
C ALA A 180 12.37 12.64 5.08
N LYS A 181 12.22 13.72 4.32
CA LYS A 181 12.77 15.03 4.67
C LYS A 181 12.15 15.53 5.98
N ASP A 182 12.98 16.14 6.83
CA ASP A 182 12.54 16.73 8.09
C ASP A 182 11.91 15.71 9.07
N LYS A 183 12.19 14.40 8.89
CA LYS A 183 11.74 13.32 9.78
C LYS A 183 12.91 12.71 10.55
N ASP A 184 12.66 12.43 11.82
CA ASP A 184 13.68 11.94 12.74
C ASP A 184 13.79 10.41 12.78
N TYR A 185 14.69 9.92 13.63
CA TYR A 185 14.91 8.49 13.84
C TYR A 185 13.65 7.76 14.33
N ALA A 186 12.86 8.39 15.22
CA ALA A 186 11.68 7.75 15.82
C ALA A 186 10.60 7.53 14.75
N PHE A 187 10.39 8.52 13.90
CA PHE A 187 9.54 8.38 12.73
C PHE A 187 9.99 7.26 11.81
N MET A 188 11.29 7.21 11.45
CA MET A 188 11.80 6.14 10.58
C MET A 188 11.68 4.75 11.21
N GLN A 189 11.87 4.68 12.53
CA GLN A 189 11.69 3.43 13.28
C GLN A 189 10.23 2.96 13.21
N ASP A 190 9.27 3.86 13.40
CA ASP A 190 7.83 3.56 13.38
C ASP A 190 7.31 3.25 11.97
N LYS A 191 7.72 4.01 10.96
CA LYS A 191 7.14 3.93 9.60
C LYS A 191 7.91 3.07 8.61
N ALA A 192 9.23 2.89 8.77
CA ALA A 192 10.03 2.08 7.84
C ALA A 192 10.43 0.72 8.44
N LEU A 193 10.89 0.70 9.69
CA LEU A 193 11.45 -0.51 10.31
C LEU A 193 10.39 -1.40 10.97
N GLN A 194 9.56 -0.83 11.84
CA GLN A 194 8.59 -1.59 12.62
C GLN A 194 7.56 -2.35 11.78
N PRO A 195 7.03 -1.80 10.67
CA PRO A 195 6.06 -2.50 9.83
C PRO A 195 6.64 -3.76 9.19
N LEU A 196 7.92 -3.73 8.81
CA LEU A 196 8.62 -4.92 8.31
C LEU A 196 8.80 -5.98 9.40
N ARG A 197 9.09 -5.57 10.64
CA ARG A 197 9.19 -6.49 11.78
C ARG A 197 7.86 -7.09 12.16
N ASP A 198 6.79 -6.30 12.13
CA ASP A 198 5.44 -6.75 12.43
C ASP A 198 4.91 -7.71 11.35
N ALA A 199 5.35 -7.54 10.10
CA ALA A 199 5.16 -8.51 9.01
C ALA A 199 6.01 -9.79 9.17
N GLY A 200 6.87 -9.88 10.18
CA GLY A 200 7.66 -11.06 10.52
C GLY A 200 9.06 -11.10 9.91
N TYR A 201 9.54 -10.01 9.29
CA TYR A 201 10.87 -9.96 8.71
C TYR A 201 11.96 -9.63 9.74
N GLU A 202 13.13 -10.25 9.59
CA GLU A 202 14.32 -9.89 10.36
C GLU A 202 14.96 -8.62 9.76
N ALA A 203 14.54 -7.46 10.28
CA ALA A 203 14.98 -6.16 9.79
C ALA A 203 15.82 -5.38 10.82
N SER A 204 16.86 -4.71 10.33
CA SER A 204 17.72 -3.79 11.09
C SER A 204 17.89 -2.47 10.36
N MET A 205 18.05 -1.36 11.09
CA MET A 205 18.10 -0.01 10.50
C MET A 205 19.34 0.76 10.94
N THR A 206 19.95 1.45 9.98
CA THR A 206 20.90 2.55 10.21
C THR A 206 20.25 3.85 9.76
N TYR A 207 20.45 4.95 10.48
CA TYR A 207 19.87 6.24 10.14
C TYR A 207 20.95 7.33 10.11
N SER A 208 20.93 8.13 9.05
CA SER A 208 21.82 9.29 8.89
C SER A 208 21.19 10.31 7.94
N ALA A 209 21.19 11.60 8.34
CA ALA A 209 20.80 12.73 7.49
C ALA A 209 19.47 12.49 6.72
N ASP A 210 18.38 12.31 7.46
CA ASP A 210 17.01 12.12 6.92
C ASP A 210 16.85 10.87 6.03
N THR A 211 17.82 9.97 6.08
CA THR A 211 17.83 8.71 5.33
C THR A 211 17.95 7.54 6.30
N ALA A 212 17.04 6.58 6.18
CA ALA A 212 17.12 5.30 6.87
C ALA A 212 17.49 4.20 5.87
N GLU A 213 18.55 3.45 6.17
CA GLU A 213 18.88 2.21 5.45
C GLU A 213 18.42 1.03 6.31
N VAL A 214 17.45 0.27 5.81
CA VAL A 214 16.96 -0.95 6.44
C VAL A 214 17.48 -2.16 5.68
N SER A 215 18.16 -3.06 6.37
CA SER A 215 18.57 -4.36 5.83
C SER A 215 17.61 -5.44 6.34
N VAL A 216 17.04 -6.21 5.42
CA VAL A 216 16.14 -7.32 5.70
C VAL A 216 16.85 -8.64 5.37
N TYR A 217 17.07 -9.45 6.39
CA TYR A 217 17.81 -10.71 6.32
C TYR A 217 16.87 -11.92 6.31
N ASP A 218 17.43 -13.09 5.97
CA ASP A 218 16.81 -14.41 6.12
C ASP A 218 15.41 -14.57 5.49
N THR A 219 15.18 -13.91 4.36
CA THR A 219 13.93 -14.01 3.59
C THR A 219 14.19 -14.19 2.10
N LEU A 220 13.33 -14.98 1.46
CA LEU A 220 13.28 -15.15 0.01
C LEU A 220 12.24 -14.23 -0.65
N ASP A 221 11.43 -13.51 0.13
CA ASP A 221 10.47 -12.57 -0.44
C ASP A 221 11.21 -11.45 -1.20
N GLY A 222 10.73 -11.13 -2.39
CA GLY A 222 11.24 -10.00 -3.17
C GLY A 222 10.87 -8.66 -2.55
N ARG A 223 11.64 -7.62 -2.86
CA ARG A 223 11.32 -6.25 -2.46
C ARG A 223 9.92 -5.83 -2.95
N ALA A 224 9.49 -6.26 -4.13
CA ALA A 224 8.19 -5.88 -4.71
C ALA A 224 7.03 -6.35 -3.81
N LYS A 225 7.14 -7.58 -3.29
CA LYS A 225 6.18 -8.12 -2.33
C LYS A 225 6.18 -7.36 -1.00
N MET A 226 7.34 -6.95 -0.50
CA MET A 226 7.43 -6.12 0.71
C MET A 226 6.84 -4.73 0.48
N THR A 227 7.11 -4.13 -0.68
CA THR A 227 6.53 -2.85 -1.10
C THR A 227 5.02 -2.91 -1.07
N GLU A 228 4.43 -3.85 -1.79
CA GLU A 228 2.97 -3.97 -1.94
C GLU A 228 2.26 -4.29 -0.62
N ASN A 229 2.76 -5.28 0.14
CA ASN A 229 2.04 -5.77 1.31
C ASN A 229 2.31 -4.99 2.59
N THR A 230 3.42 -4.26 2.65
CA THR A 230 3.89 -3.59 3.89
C THR A 230 4.12 -2.11 3.68
N LEU A 231 5.05 -1.72 2.79
CA LEU A 231 5.56 -0.34 2.76
C LEU A 231 4.57 0.66 2.15
N HIS A 232 3.82 0.26 1.11
CA HIS A 232 2.86 1.14 0.44
C HIS A 232 1.75 1.60 1.40
N ARG A 233 1.34 0.70 2.31
CA ARG A 233 0.33 0.97 3.35
C ARG A 233 0.78 2.03 4.35
N GLU A 234 2.08 2.23 4.48
CA GLU A 234 2.68 3.23 5.37
C GLU A 234 3.07 4.52 4.61
N GLY A 235 2.61 4.72 3.37
CA GLY A 235 2.85 5.94 2.61
C GLY A 235 4.23 6.01 1.92
N TRP A 236 4.97 4.91 1.85
CA TRP A 236 6.21 4.85 1.09
C TRP A 236 5.97 4.60 -0.39
N LYS A 237 6.52 5.46 -1.23
CA LYS A 237 6.49 5.30 -2.70
C LYS A 237 7.85 4.90 -3.22
N VAL A 238 7.87 4.02 -4.20
CA VAL A 238 9.10 3.62 -4.88
C VAL A 238 9.65 4.80 -5.65
N LYS A 239 10.94 5.09 -5.46
CA LYS A 239 11.66 6.10 -6.24
C LYS A 239 12.18 5.46 -7.53
N GLU A 240 11.54 5.79 -8.64
CA GLU A 240 11.90 5.25 -9.96
C GLU A 240 13.36 5.58 -10.33
N GLY A 241 14.04 4.60 -10.94
CA GLY A 241 15.43 4.74 -11.38
C GLY A 241 16.50 4.57 -10.28
N GLU A 242 16.11 4.59 -9.00
CA GLU A 242 17.01 4.31 -7.86
C GLU A 242 16.75 2.94 -7.21
N THR A 243 15.64 2.30 -7.56
CA THR A 243 15.32 0.92 -7.19
C THR A 243 15.82 -0.04 -8.26
N LYS A 244 16.56 -1.08 -7.85
CA LYS A 244 17.11 -2.11 -8.75
C LYS A 244 17.42 -3.38 -7.96
N GLY A 245 17.13 -4.55 -8.51
CA GLY A 245 17.53 -5.82 -7.87
C GLY A 245 16.94 -5.98 -6.47
N ASN A 246 17.77 -6.35 -5.49
CA ASN A 246 17.42 -6.38 -4.07
C ASN A 246 17.51 -5.03 -3.35
N LEU A 247 17.92 -3.95 -4.04
CA LEU A 247 17.91 -2.58 -3.53
C LEU A 247 16.58 -1.90 -3.87
N GLY A 248 15.81 -1.57 -2.83
CA GLY A 248 14.63 -0.71 -2.94
C GLY A 248 14.95 0.69 -2.41
N THR A 249 14.57 1.73 -3.14
CA THR A 249 14.69 3.13 -2.69
C THR A 249 13.29 3.74 -2.66
N TYR A 250 12.95 4.36 -1.54
CA TYR A 250 11.62 4.85 -1.24
C TYR A 250 11.65 6.29 -0.78
N GLU A 251 10.62 7.04 -1.14
CA GLU A 251 10.36 8.37 -0.62
C GLU A 251 9.04 8.39 0.16
N TYR A 252 9.03 9.10 1.28
CA TYR A 252 7.83 9.23 2.08
C TYR A 252 6.88 10.21 1.40
N ALA A 253 5.72 9.70 0.99
CA ALA A 253 4.63 10.46 0.40
C ALA A 253 3.36 10.09 1.17
N PRO A 254 3.11 10.75 2.31
CA PRO A 254 2.08 10.34 3.26
C PRO A 254 0.69 10.26 2.61
N SER A 255 -0.13 9.35 3.14
CA SER A 255 -1.40 8.99 2.56
C SER A 255 -2.52 9.96 2.97
N LEU A 256 -3.13 10.66 2.01
CA LEU A 256 -4.33 11.46 2.29
C LEU A 256 -5.54 10.52 2.37
N GLN A 257 -6.17 10.47 3.54
CA GLN A 257 -7.44 9.76 3.77
C GLN A 257 -8.56 10.77 3.95
N ILE A 258 -9.66 10.58 3.21
CA ILE A 258 -10.81 11.47 3.27
C ILE A 258 -12.02 10.66 3.72
N GLY A 259 -12.40 10.81 4.98
CA GLY A 259 -13.65 10.27 5.50
C GLY A 259 -14.79 11.26 5.31
N ALA A 260 -15.96 10.83 4.87
CA ALA A 260 -17.17 11.64 4.94
C ALA A 260 -18.14 11.03 5.96
N THR A 261 -18.74 11.87 6.81
CA THR A 261 -20.01 11.49 7.44
C THR A 261 -21.13 11.56 6.40
N PRO A 262 -22.25 10.85 6.59
CA PRO A 262 -23.38 10.91 5.67
C PRO A 262 -23.78 12.36 5.39
N ILE A 263 -23.87 12.71 4.10
CA ILE A 263 -24.27 14.05 3.68
C ILE A 263 -25.79 14.06 3.59
N PHE A 264 -26.44 14.87 4.42
CA PHE A 264 -27.89 14.99 4.46
C PHE A 264 -28.36 16.14 3.60
N VAL A 265 -29.28 15.83 2.68
CA VAL A 265 -30.04 16.82 1.89
C VAL A 265 -31.48 16.79 2.39
N THR A 266 -31.92 17.89 3.00
CA THR A 266 -33.28 18.02 3.55
C THR A 266 -34.14 18.87 2.62
N ASP A 267 -35.34 18.39 2.33
CA ASP A 267 -36.37 19.12 1.59
C ASP A 267 -37.64 19.27 2.45
N ILE A 268 -38.06 20.53 2.67
CA ILE A 268 -39.24 20.90 3.45
C ILE A 268 -40.25 21.61 2.53
N LEU A 269 -41.29 20.88 2.10
CA LEU A 269 -42.24 21.30 1.06
C LEU A 269 -42.99 22.61 1.34
N THR A 270 -43.12 23.04 2.60
CA THR A 270 -43.89 24.23 2.97
C THR A 270 -43.04 25.46 3.27
N ALA A 271 -41.72 25.30 3.37
CA ALA A 271 -40.79 26.39 3.72
C ALA A 271 -39.82 26.73 2.57
N ASN A 272 -39.77 25.93 1.49
CA ASN A 272 -38.74 26.01 0.44
C ASN A 272 -37.32 26.08 1.02
N GLU A 273 -37.09 25.40 2.15
CA GLU A 273 -35.82 25.38 2.83
C GLU A 273 -35.09 24.10 2.44
N LYS A 274 -34.05 24.25 1.60
CA LYS A 274 -33.11 23.17 1.30
C LYS A 274 -31.92 23.33 2.23
N GLN A 275 -31.61 22.27 2.97
CA GLN A 275 -30.43 22.25 3.84
C GLN A 275 -29.54 21.07 3.45
N VAL A 276 -28.29 21.38 3.11
CA VAL A 276 -27.22 20.39 3.00
C VAL A 276 -26.42 20.43 4.30
N SER A 277 -26.22 19.29 4.94
CA SER A 277 -25.48 19.21 6.19
C SER A 277 -24.66 17.92 6.24
N GLY A 278 -23.57 17.95 7.01
CA GLY A 278 -22.64 16.83 7.12
C GLY A 278 -21.25 17.35 7.44
N LYS A 279 -20.34 16.41 7.69
CA LYS A 279 -18.93 16.68 7.97
C LYS A 279 -18.04 15.86 7.05
N ILE A 280 -16.97 16.50 6.57
CA ILE A 280 -15.87 15.83 5.88
C ILE A 280 -14.70 15.84 6.84
N LEU A 281 -14.11 14.67 7.10
CA LEU A 281 -12.89 14.48 7.87
C LEU A 281 -11.75 14.24 6.89
N VAL A 282 -10.73 15.08 6.93
CA VAL A 282 -9.51 14.92 6.16
C VAL A 282 -8.39 14.57 7.13
N THR A 283 -7.86 13.36 6.99
CA THR A 283 -6.76 12.85 7.80
C THR A 283 -5.61 12.41 6.92
N ARG A 284 -4.42 12.35 7.48
CA ARG A 284 -3.23 11.82 6.84
C ARG A 284 -2.50 10.96 7.85
N ASP A 285 -2.34 9.68 7.54
CA ASP A 285 -1.75 8.69 8.45
C ASP A 285 -2.39 8.72 9.87
N HIS A 286 -3.71 8.90 9.92
CA HIS A 286 -4.53 9.06 11.14
C HIS A 286 -4.32 10.37 11.94
N GLU A 287 -3.58 11.33 11.39
CA GLU A 287 -3.46 12.69 11.92
C GLU A 287 -4.36 13.67 11.16
N ASP A 288 -4.83 14.70 11.85
CA ASP A 288 -5.73 15.71 11.28
C ASP A 288 -4.98 16.61 10.28
N VAL A 289 -5.56 16.82 9.09
CA VAL A 289 -4.98 17.71 8.07
C VAL A 289 -5.68 19.06 8.11
N GLU A 290 -5.06 20.03 8.80
CA GLU A 290 -5.64 21.37 8.97
C GLU A 290 -5.42 22.31 7.78
N ASP A 291 -4.44 22.02 6.90
CA ASP A 291 -4.11 22.83 5.72
C ASP A 291 -4.94 22.46 4.48
N ALA A 292 -5.81 21.45 4.57
CA ALA A 292 -6.60 21.02 3.43
C ALA A 292 -7.62 22.10 3.02
N VAL A 293 -7.74 22.30 1.71
CA VAL A 293 -8.80 23.11 1.10
C VAL A 293 -9.87 22.15 0.60
N VAL A 294 -11.01 22.10 1.29
CA VAL A 294 -12.15 21.28 0.91
C VAL A 294 -13.17 22.14 0.16
N ARG A 295 -13.57 21.68 -1.03
CA ARG A 295 -14.63 22.28 -1.84
C ARG A 295 -15.73 21.27 -2.10
N VAL A 296 -16.98 21.74 -2.05
CA VAL A 296 -18.14 20.95 -2.48
C VAL A 296 -18.86 21.69 -3.59
N ASN A 297 -18.96 21.06 -4.76
CA ASN A 297 -19.43 21.69 -6.00
C ASN A 297 -18.69 23.01 -6.29
N GLY A 298 -17.39 23.06 -6.01
CA GLY A 298 -16.54 24.24 -6.18
C GLY A 298 -16.62 25.29 -5.06
N VAL A 299 -17.57 25.16 -4.12
CA VAL A 299 -17.73 26.07 -2.97
C VAL A 299 -16.83 25.64 -1.83
N ALA A 300 -15.99 26.56 -1.33
CA ALA A 300 -15.11 26.26 -0.20
C ALA A 300 -15.90 26.05 1.10
N VAL A 301 -15.56 25.00 1.83
CA VAL A 301 -16.20 24.62 3.09
C VAL A 301 -15.33 25.09 4.26
N SER A 302 -15.96 25.57 5.33
CA SER A 302 -15.23 26.08 6.49
C SER A 302 -14.64 24.94 7.33
N HIS A 303 -13.37 25.08 7.71
CA HIS A 303 -12.71 24.21 8.67
C HIS A 303 -13.33 24.39 10.07
N ALA A 304 -13.69 23.29 10.71
CA ALA A 304 -14.32 23.21 12.01
C ALA A 304 -13.34 22.78 13.14
N GLY A 305 -12.06 22.53 12.80
CA GLY A 305 -11.02 22.08 13.71
C GLY A 305 -10.78 20.57 13.65
N GLY A 306 -9.54 20.12 13.88
CA GLY A 306 -9.18 18.71 13.91
C GLY A 306 -9.50 17.96 12.61
N GLY A 307 -9.13 18.53 11.46
CA GLY A 307 -9.33 17.92 10.14
C GLY A 307 -10.80 17.86 9.68
N LEU A 308 -11.74 18.38 10.47
CA LEU A 308 -13.16 18.39 10.15
C LEU A 308 -13.57 19.64 9.37
N TYR A 309 -14.43 19.46 8.38
CA TYR A 309 -15.01 20.51 7.53
C TYR A 309 -16.53 20.40 7.57
N ASP A 310 -17.21 21.49 7.93
CA ASP A 310 -18.67 21.50 8.16
C ASP A 310 -19.44 22.07 6.96
N LEU A 311 -20.28 21.22 6.36
CA LEU A 311 -21.09 21.56 5.19
C LEU A 311 -22.25 22.52 5.52
N ALA A 312 -22.65 22.64 6.79
CA ALA A 312 -23.78 23.47 7.20
C ALA A 312 -23.55 24.98 7.03
N THR A 313 -22.30 25.40 6.75
CA THR A 313 -21.93 26.82 6.60
C THR A 313 -21.91 27.30 5.15
N ALA A 314 -22.09 26.41 4.18
CA ALA A 314 -22.04 26.72 2.76
C ALA A 314 -23.43 26.64 2.10
N ASP A 315 -23.78 27.62 1.26
CA ASP A 315 -24.94 27.51 0.37
C ASP A 315 -24.59 26.56 -0.78
N LEU A 316 -24.69 25.28 -0.51
CA LEU A 316 -24.50 24.20 -1.46
C LEU A 316 -25.79 24.08 -2.26
N SER A 317 -25.96 24.92 -3.27
CA SER A 317 -27.15 24.91 -4.13
C SER A 317 -27.37 23.49 -4.68
N GLY A 318 -28.33 22.77 -4.11
CA GLY A 318 -28.52 21.34 -4.37
C GLY A 318 -29.76 20.82 -3.66
N GLY A 319 -30.35 19.76 -4.20
CA GLY A 319 -31.54 19.10 -3.65
C GLY A 319 -31.53 17.60 -3.97
N PRO A 320 -32.62 16.89 -3.66
CA PRO A 320 -32.75 15.49 -4.07
C PRO A 320 -32.46 15.31 -5.57
N GLY A 321 -31.75 14.24 -5.93
CA GLY A 321 -31.31 13.96 -7.31
C GLY A 321 -30.08 14.77 -7.78
N THR A 322 -29.51 15.64 -6.94
CA THR A 322 -28.31 16.39 -7.29
C THR A 322 -27.06 15.52 -7.16
N THR A 323 -26.13 15.66 -8.10
CA THR A 323 -24.77 15.11 -7.99
C THR A 323 -23.88 16.11 -7.27
N PHE A 324 -23.17 15.63 -6.27
CA PHE A 324 -22.20 16.39 -5.51
C PHE A 324 -20.79 15.91 -5.85
N THR A 325 -19.88 16.87 -5.98
CA THR A 325 -18.44 16.65 -6.13
C THR A 325 -17.73 17.26 -4.93
N ILE A 326 -16.96 16.45 -4.20
CA ILE A 326 -16.06 16.89 -3.13
C ILE A 326 -14.66 16.92 -3.72
N ASP A 327 -14.02 18.08 -3.72
CA ASP A 327 -12.61 18.24 -4.07
C ASP A 327 -11.81 18.58 -2.80
N VAL A 328 -10.72 17.85 -2.57
CA VAL A 328 -9.80 18.09 -1.46
C VAL A 328 -8.41 18.32 -2.02
N THR A 329 -7.81 19.46 -1.66
CA THR A 329 -6.43 19.79 -2.05
C THR A 329 -5.58 20.06 -0.81
N THR A 330 -4.40 19.47 -0.71
CA THR A 330 -3.41 19.73 0.36
C THR A 330 -2.15 20.38 -0.21
N THR A 331 -1.35 21.05 0.63
CA THR A 331 -0.14 21.76 0.16
C THR A 331 1.18 21.13 0.57
N ASP A 332 1.19 20.28 1.60
CA ASP A 332 2.41 19.62 2.05
C ASP A 332 2.13 18.21 2.61
N PRO A 333 2.35 17.13 1.85
CA PRO A 333 2.59 17.12 0.40
C PRO A 333 1.38 17.63 -0.39
N GLU A 334 1.66 18.06 -1.63
CA GLU A 334 0.61 18.38 -2.59
C GLU A 334 -0.12 17.10 -3.00
N ASP A 335 -1.43 17.05 -2.74
CA ASP A 335 -2.32 15.99 -3.21
C ASP A 335 -3.67 16.62 -3.59
N ASN A 336 -4.34 16.04 -4.57
CA ASN A 336 -5.64 16.47 -5.04
C ASN A 336 -6.53 15.26 -5.30
N ARG A 337 -7.66 15.21 -4.59
CA ARG A 337 -8.63 14.11 -4.65
C ARG A 337 -10.01 14.66 -4.93
N SER A 338 -10.77 13.92 -5.74
CA SER A 338 -12.15 14.26 -6.07
C SER A 338 -13.06 13.04 -5.90
N LEU A 339 -14.16 13.21 -5.17
CA LEU A 339 -15.22 12.21 -5.04
C LEU A 339 -16.50 12.77 -5.62
N THR A 340 -17.14 12.01 -6.50
CA THR A 340 -18.47 12.36 -7.02
C THR A 340 -19.48 11.32 -6.58
N PHE A 341 -20.61 11.78 -6.03
CA PHE A 341 -21.72 10.93 -5.63
C PHE A 341 -23.05 11.62 -5.92
N SER A 342 -24.08 10.82 -6.18
CA SER A 342 -25.43 11.33 -6.48
C SER A 342 -26.37 11.11 -5.30
N CYS A 343 -27.13 12.15 -4.98
CA CYS A 343 -28.25 12.02 -4.05
C CYS A 343 -29.40 11.28 -4.71
N PRO A 344 -30.13 10.44 -3.95
CA PRO A 344 -31.32 9.80 -4.49
C PRO A 344 -32.37 10.87 -4.86
N PRO A 345 -33.28 10.57 -5.81
CA PRO A 345 -34.33 11.50 -6.22
C PRO A 345 -35.27 11.83 -5.07
N ALA A 346 -36.01 12.94 -5.17
CA ALA A 346 -37.07 13.26 -4.23
C ALA A 346 -38.15 12.18 -4.30
N ILE A 347 -38.67 11.77 -3.14
CA ILE A 347 -39.94 11.06 -3.04
C ILE A 347 -41.06 12.08 -2.84
N GLU A 348 -42.23 11.77 -3.37
CA GLU A 348 -43.44 12.54 -3.14
C GLU A 348 -44.40 11.73 -2.28
N PHE A 349 -44.89 12.31 -1.18
CA PHE A 349 -45.97 11.71 -0.40
C PHE A 349 -47.27 11.74 -1.20
N SER A 350 -47.80 10.56 -1.51
CA SER A 350 -49.10 10.41 -2.17
C SER A 350 -50.25 10.37 -1.16
N SER A 351 -49.98 9.97 0.08
CA SER A 351 -50.96 9.99 1.16
C SER A 351 -50.27 9.87 2.53
N PRO A 352 -50.69 10.63 3.56
CA PRO A 352 -51.46 11.85 3.47
C PRO A 352 -50.68 12.96 2.74
N SER A 353 -51.38 13.82 1.98
CA SER A 353 -50.73 14.94 1.30
C SER A 353 -50.29 16.02 2.31
N ALA A 354 -49.22 16.75 2.00
CA ALA A 354 -48.76 17.85 2.83
C ALA A 354 -49.90 18.85 3.13
N GLY A 355 -50.02 19.26 4.38
CA GLY A 355 -51.04 20.18 4.89
C GLY A 355 -52.43 19.57 5.08
N SER A 356 -52.61 18.25 4.92
CA SER A 356 -53.90 17.60 5.17
C SER A 356 -54.16 17.35 6.66
N THR A 357 -55.44 17.23 7.01
CA THR A 357 -55.88 16.83 8.35
C THR A 357 -55.90 15.30 8.45
N VAL A 358 -55.28 14.76 9.49
CA VAL A 358 -55.25 13.33 9.81
C VAL A 358 -55.88 13.08 11.18
N THR A 359 -56.47 11.89 11.34
CA THR A 359 -57.05 11.46 12.61
C THR A 359 -55.97 10.72 13.41
N PRO A 360 -55.83 10.94 14.73
CA PRO A 360 -54.93 10.15 15.57
C PRO A 360 -55.24 8.66 15.45
N GLY A 361 -54.21 7.83 15.58
CA GLY A 361 -54.26 6.39 15.37
C GLY A 361 -53.50 5.95 14.12
N ASN A 362 -53.73 4.69 13.74
CA ASN A 362 -53.03 4.04 12.63
C ASN A 362 -53.28 4.75 11.29
N THR A 363 -52.25 5.37 10.76
CA THR A 363 -52.23 6.10 9.49
C THR A 363 -51.28 5.42 8.52
N THR A 364 -51.77 5.08 7.33
CA THR A 364 -50.90 4.59 6.25
C THR A 364 -50.32 5.76 5.49
N VAL A 365 -49.00 5.85 5.52
CA VAL A 365 -48.22 6.82 4.76
C VAL A 365 -47.72 6.14 3.49
N SER A 366 -47.88 6.79 2.35
CA SER A 366 -47.52 6.28 1.02
C SER A 366 -46.73 7.32 0.23
N TRP A 367 -45.76 6.87 -0.54
CA TRP A 367 -44.85 7.71 -1.32
C TRP A 367 -44.46 7.06 -2.65
N SER A 368 -43.91 7.86 -3.57
CA SER A 368 -43.34 7.40 -4.83
C SER A 368 -42.17 8.29 -5.24
N PRO A 369 -41.08 7.76 -5.84
CA PRO A 369 -40.80 6.32 -6.07
C PRO A 369 -40.53 5.55 -4.77
N GLY A 370 -40.42 4.22 -4.86
CA GLY A 370 -40.07 3.39 -3.70
C GLY A 370 -38.66 3.68 -3.16
N ILE A 371 -38.41 3.31 -1.91
CA ILE A 371 -37.10 3.52 -1.26
C ILE A 371 -35.98 2.92 -2.11
N PRO A 372 -34.96 3.69 -2.50
CA PRO A 372 -33.98 3.24 -3.48
C PRO A 372 -32.99 2.22 -2.91
N TYR A 373 -32.55 2.42 -1.67
CA TYR A 373 -31.57 1.58 -0.99
C TYR A 373 -31.94 1.39 0.49
N ASP A 374 -31.56 0.24 1.06
CA ASP A 374 -31.72 -0.07 2.48
C ASP A 374 -30.34 -0.43 3.05
N HIS A 375 -29.72 0.53 3.74
CA HIS A 375 -28.49 0.28 4.49
C HIS A 375 -28.85 -0.06 5.95
N ALA A 376 -28.23 -1.10 6.51
CA ALA A 376 -28.58 -1.63 7.84
C ALA A 376 -28.35 -0.67 9.04
N MET A 377 -27.84 0.56 8.82
CA MET A 377 -27.49 1.51 9.89
C MET A 377 -28.66 2.39 10.31
N ARG A 378 -29.47 1.95 11.29
CA ARG A 378 -30.71 2.59 11.78
C ARG A 378 -30.68 4.09 12.10
N ILE A 379 -29.52 4.68 12.44
CA ILE A 379 -29.44 6.07 12.95
C ILE A 379 -28.59 6.98 12.05
N ALA A 380 -27.71 6.42 11.21
CA ALA A 380 -26.80 7.20 10.38
C ALA A 380 -27.00 7.01 8.86
N GLY A 381 -27.68 5.94 8.42
CA GLY A 381 -27.82 5.67 6.98
C GLY A 381 -28.95 4.78 6.52
N GLY A 382 -29.79 4.29 7.42
CA GLY A 382 -30.93 3.44 7.06
C GLY A 382 -32.13 4.24 6.58
N ALA A 383 -32.96 3.57 5.79
CA ALA A 383 -34.24 4.11 5.40
C ALA A 383 -35.22 4.03 6.57
N ILE A 384 -35.84 5.16 6.93
CA ILE A 384 -36.74 5.27 8.08
C ILE A 384 -37.93 6.18 7.79
N LEU A 385 -39.06 5.89 8.43
CA LEU A 385 -40.22 6.77 8.56
C LEU A 385 -40.42 7.10 10.04
N GLY A 386 -40.68 8.35 10.38
CA GLY A 386 -41.04 8.75 11.74
C GLY A 386 -41.84 10.03 11.83
N ASN A 387 -42.49 10.23 12.98
CA ASN A 387 -43.06 11.51 13.37
C ASN A 387 -41.98 12.33 14.09
N TYR A 388 -41.37 13.25 13.36
CA TYR A 388 -40.23 14.04 13.84
C TYR A 388 -40.64 15.10 14.88
N ALA A 389 -41.88 15.60 14.82
CA ALA A 389 -42.38 16.54 15.83
C ALA A 389 -43.90 16.52 15.97
N CYS A 390 -44.37 16.54 17.23
CA CYS A 390 -45.78 16.62 17.63
C CYS A 390 -46.06 17.93 18.37
N TYR A 391 -47.02 18.72 17.87
CA TYR A 391 -47.42 19.99 18.45
C TYR A 391 -48.83 19.88 19.03
N THR A 392 -49.02 20.23 20.31
CA THR A 392 -50.34 20.17 20.97
C THR A 392 -51.14 21.47 20.81
N GLN A 393 -50.58 22.49 20.15
CA GLN A 393 -51.23 23.77 19.84
C GLN A 393 -51.01 24.11 18.35
N ALA A 394 -51.98 24.79 17.72
CA ALA A 394 -51.90 25.20 16.31
C ALA A 394 -50.74 26.19 16.04
N THR A 395 -50.43 27.02 17.04
CA THR A 395 -49.24 27.87 17.14
C THR A 395 -48.73 27.81 18.59
N GLY A 396 -47.49 27.36 18.80
CA GLY A 396 -46.95 27.20 20.15
C GLY A 396 -45.72 26.31 20.19
N ASN A 397 -45.07 26.31 21.37
CA ASN A 397 -43.81 25.60 21.63
C ASN A 397 -43.95 24.10 21.43
N GLU A 398 -42.92 23.52 20.80
CA GLU A 398 -42.67 22.09 20.67
C GLU A 398 -42.88 21.38 22.03
N VAL A 399 -43.84 20.45 22.12
CA VAL A 399 -44.16 19.77 23.40
C VAL A 399 -43.21 18.60 23.65
N THR A 400 -42.67 18.05 22.57
CA THR A 400 -41.64 17.02 22.61
C THR A 400 -40.85 17.18 21.34
N ALA A 401 -39.67 17.81 21.43
CA ALA A 401 -38.55 17.33 20.64
C ALA A 401 -38.38 15.91 21.13
N ILE A 402 -38.93 14.94 20.42
CA ILE A 402 -38.60 13.57 20.77
C ILE A 402 -37.14 13.40 20.35
N GLY A 403 -36.25 13.76 21.26
CA GLY A 403 -34.81 13.73 21.04
C GLY A 403 -34.43 12.33 20.63
N HIS A 404 -34.08 12.15 19.35
CA HIS A 404 -33.36 11.00 18.80
C HIS A 404 -33.84 9.60 19.24
N GLY A 405 -35.11 9.42 19.68
CA GLY A 405 -35.47 8.25 20.48
C GLY A 405 -36.93 7.76 20.48
N ALA A 406 -37.84 8.29 19.65
CA ALA A 406 -39.15 7.66 19.42
C ALA A 406 -39.23 7.07 18.02
N ASP A 407 -39.39 5.75 17.99
CA ASP A 407 -40.07 4.92 17.01
C ASP A 407 -40.00 5.35 15.55
N PHE A 408 -38.77 5.46 15.06
CA PHE A 408 -38.53 5.36 13.62
C PHE A 408 -38.80 3.93 13.16
N ILE A 409 -39.66 3.79 12.17
CA ILE A 409 -39.94 2.52 11.51
C ILE A 409 -38.89 2.34 10.42
N THR A 410 -38.10 1.25 10.51
CA THR A 410 -37.17 0.87 9.45
C THR A 410 -37.94 0.51 8.19
N LEU A 411 -37.51 1.07 7.06
CA LEU A 411 -38.07 0.83 5.75
C LEU A 411 -37.13 -0.07 4.95
N SER A 412 -37.69 -0.86 4.04
CA SER A 412 -36.90 -1.69 3.12
C SER A 412 -36.83 -1.09 1.72
N ALA A 413 -35.82 -1.47 0.95
CA ALA A 413 -35.68 -1.09 -0.45
C ALA A 413 -36.93 -1.53 -1.25
N GLY A 414 -37.39 -0.66 -2.14
CA GLY A 414 -38.63 -0.83 -2.92
C GLY A 414 -39.92 -0.52 -2.15
N GLN A 415 -39.87 -0.27 -0.84
CA GLN A 415 -41.05 0.05 -0.05
C GLN A 415 -41.64 1.41 -0.48
N THR A 416 -42.96 1.45 -0.65
CA THR A 416 -43.72 2.64 -1.09
C THR A 416 -44.78 3.08 -0.10
N SER A 417 -44.96 2.34 1.01
CA SER A 417 -45.89 2.71 2.07
C SER A 417 -45.52 2.05 3.39
N GLN A 418 -45.93 2.67 4.49
CA GLN A 418 -45.78 2.15 5.84
C GLN A 418 -46.91 2.68 6.73
N SER A 419 -47.45 1.81 7.57
CA SER A 419 -48.39 2.22 8.61
C SER A 419 -47.65 2.74 9.84
N MET A 420 -48.09 3.86 10.37
CA MET A 420 -47.57 4.46 11.61
C MET A 420 -48.72 4.85 12.53
N ASP A 421 -48.50 4.73 13.83
CA ASP A 421 -49.48 5.18 14.83
C ASP A 421 -49.21 6.65 15.16
N LEU A 422 -50.21 7.51 14.95
CA LEU A 422 -50.11 8.94 15.24
C LEU A 422 -50.74 9.25 16.59
N ASP A 423 -49.94 9.78 17.52
CA ASP A 423 -50.42 10.28 18.81
C ASP A 423 -51.39 11.46 18.68
N GLU A 424 -52.06 11.84 19.76
CA GLU A 424 -52.96 13.00 19.79
C GLU A 424 -52.22 14.35 19.67
N CYS A 425 -51.89 14.76 18.45
CA CYS A 425 -51.27 16.06 18.15
C CYS A 425 -52.25 16.98 17.39
N LYS A 426 -52.07 18.29 17.53
CA LYS A 426 -52.69 19.31 16.66
C LYS A 426 -51.91 19.53 15.37
N ARG A 427 -50.61 19.24 15.36
CA ARG A 427 -49.74 19.28 14.17
C ARG A 427 -48.67 18.21 14.25
N TYR A 428 -48.38 17.59 13.11
CA TYR A 428 -47.35 16.56 12.95
C TYR A 428 -46.32 17.02 11.91
N LEU A 429 -45.05 16.71 12.14
CA LEU A 429 -43.99 16.81 11.14
C LEU A 429 -43.52 15.40 10.82
N LEU A 430 -44.00 14.84 9.70
CA LEU A 430 -43.54 13.53 9.26
C LEU A 430 -42.24 13.66 8.48
N GLU A 431 -41.32 12.72 8.70
CA GLU A 431 -40.07 12.60 7.98
C GLU A 431 -39.92 11.20 7.41
N VAL A 432 -39.63 11.12 6.11
CA VAL A 432 -39.05 9.93 5.49
C VAL A 432 -37.60 10.25 5.15
N GLN A 433 -36.69 9.46 5.69
CA GLN A 433 -35.26 9.53 5.42
C GLN A 433 -34.84 8.28 4.65
N TYR A 434 -34.03 8.44 3.61
CA TYR A 434 -33.54 7.32 2.81
C TYR A 434 -32.18 7.62 2.19
N PRO A 435 -31.29 6.62 2.16
CA PRO A 435 -29.96 6.80 1.59
C PRO A 435 -29.95 6.61 0.07
N GLY A 436 -28.95 7.21 -0.56
CA GLY A 436 -28.51 6.89 -1.91
C GLY A 436 -27.56 5.71 -1.97
N GLU A 437 -26.99 5.52 -3.15
CA GLU A 437 -25.95 4.53 -3.37
C GLU A 437 -24.75 4.80 -2.46
N ARG A 438 -24.22 3.73 -1.86
CA ARG A 438 -22.99 3.83 -1.08
C ARG A 438 -21.83 3.94 -2.04
N VAL A 439 -21.18 5.09 -2.04
CA VAL A 439 -19.93 5.29 -2.73
C VAL A 439 -18.82 4.86 -1.78
N PHE A 440 -18.38 3.62 -1.98
CA PHE A 440 -17.10 3.18 -1.48
C PHE A 440 -16.06 3.51 -2.53
N ASP A 441 -14.93 4.02 -2.07
CA ASP A 441 -13.68 3.80 -2.77
C ASP A 441 -12.73 2.95 -1.91
N GLN A 442 -13.28 2.12 -0.99
CA GLN A 442 -12.47 1.09 -0.33
C GLN A 442 -12.26 -0.04 -1.34
N ASP A 443 -11.29 0.14 -2.22
CA ASP A 443 -10.48 -1.01 -2.60
C ASP A 443 -9.79 -1.49 -1.30
N GLU A 444 -9.90 -2.78 -0.95
CA GLU A 444 -9.22 -3.31 0.24
C GLU A 444 -7.68 -3.15 0.13
N ASP A 445 -7.20 -2.91 -1.09
CA ASP A 445 -5.81 -2.66 -1.46
C ASP A 445 -5.47 -1.16 -1.64
N ASP A 446 -6.44 -0.24 -1.56
CA ASP A 446 -6.21 1.21 -1.65
C ASP A 446 -6.34 1.88 -0.26
N PRO A 447 -5.22 2.13 0.46
CA PRO A 447 -5.23 2.86 1.72
C PRO A 447 -5.60 4.35 1.58
N TYR A 448 -5.79 4.84 0.35
CA TYR A 448 -6.14 6.21 -0.04
C TYR A 448 -7.63 6.39 -0.40
N ALA A 449 -8.45 5.37 -0.14
CA ALA A 449 -9.90 5.33 -0.29
C ALA A 449 -10.65 6.49 0.40
N PHE A 450 -11.71 7.01 -0.25
CA PHE A 450 -12.72 7.78 0.46
C PHE A 450 -13.47 6.88 1.46
N GLY A 451 -13.40 7.22 2.74
CA GLY A 451 -14.18 6.57 3.80
C GLY A 451 -15.67 6.86 3.62
N ILE A 452 -16.44 5.81 3.35
CA ILE A 452 -17.92 5.74 3.27
C ILE A 452 -18.59 7.08 2.93
N GLY A 453 -18.80 7.35 1.63
CA GLY A 453 -19.64 8.47 1.19
C GLY A 453 -21.02 7.98 0.74
N TYR A 454 -22.10 8.50 1.34
CA TYR A 454 -23.41 8.45 0.68
C TYR A 454 -24.21 9.69 1.02
N CYS A 455 -25.06 10.09 0.07
CA CYS A 455 -26.03 11.13 0.30
C CYS A 455 -27.32 10.52 0.87
N THR A 456 -27.86 11.14 1.91
CA THR A 456 -29.15 10.78 2.49
C THR A 456 -30.14 11.91 2.23
N VAL A 457 -31.30 11.59 1.68
CA VAL A 457 -32.38 12.55 1.53
C VAL A 457 -33.34 12.44 2.70
N ARG A 458 -33.69 13.59 3.28
CA ARG A 458 -34.77 13.73 4.25
C ARG A 458 -35.90 14.52 3.60
N HIS A 459 -37.06 13.89 3.50
CA HIS A 459 -38.25 14.53 2.98
C HIS A 459 -39.27 14.72 4.10
N ARG A 460 -39.69 15.97 4.32
CA ARG A 460 -40.56 16.35 5.45
C ARG A 460 -41.88 16.96 5.00
N ILE A 461 -42.97 16.54 5.65
CA ILE A 461 -44.30 17.14 5.45
C ILE A 461 -44.97 17.51 6.76
N TRP A 462 -45.73 18.60 6.71
CA TRP A 462 -46.64 18.98 7.79
C TRP A 462 -48.00 18.32 7.60
N LEU A 463 -48.60 17.87 8.70
CA LEU A 463 -49.99 17.44 8.78
C LEU A 463 -50.69 18.13 9.96
N TYR A 464 -52.00 18.24 9.88
CA TYR A 464 -52.84 18.78 10.96
C TYR A 464 -53.60 17.68 11.66
N GLY A 465 -53.72 17.77 12.97
CA GLY A 465 -54.65 16.93 13.73
C GLY A 465 -56.05 17.52 13.81
N PRO A 466 -56.97 16.82 14.50
CA PRO A 466 -58.30 17.32 14.76
C PRO A 466 -58.24 18.55 15.68
N ASP A 467 -59.06 19.56 15.35
CA ASP A 467 -59.20 20.83 16.11
C ASP A 467 -59.66 20.66 17.56
#